data_AF-A0A4Y7Q9V6-F1
#
_entry.id   AF-A0A4Y7Q9V6-F1
#
_cell.length_a   1.000
_cell.length_b   1.000
_cell.length_c   1.000
_cell.angle_alpha   90.00
_cell.angle_beta   90.00
_cell.angle_gamma   90.00
#
_symmetry.space_group_name_H-M   'P 1'
#
loop_
_entity.id
_entity.type
_entity.pdbx_description
1 polymer ?
#
loop_
_entity_poly.entity_id
_entity_poly.type
_entity_poly.pdbx_seq_one_letter_code
_entity_poly.pdbx_strand_id
1 'polypeptide(L)'
;MTISASSPASASTPAATATATSSHEPSRNYMIRTDVHYAPETNLLTAMFEIPGVKKADLSVSLRVCPYSRVKRLRVTGKSQPAFADHGYSLRERKYGSFQRDIIVPQETTSANLSATLQDGVLILTMPGGTRVAGEEEVSEIPVN
;
A
#
# COMPACT_ATOMS: atom_id res chain seq x y z
N MET A 1 -76.57 12.13 27.80
CA MET A 1 -75.53 11.10 27.65
C MET A 1 -74.23 11.79 27.29
N THR A 2 -73.27 11.69 28.19
CA THR A 2 -71.91 12.24 28.20
C THR A 2 -70.94 11.40 27.36
N ILE A 3 -69.99 12.05 26.67
CA ILE A 3 -68.56 11.73 26.46
C ILE A 3 -67.97 12.90 25.62
N SER A 4 -66.96 13.69 26.01
CA SER A 4 -65.57 13.48 26.46
C SER A 4 -64.54 13.31 25.33
N ALA A 5 -63.46 14.12 25.42
CA ALA A 5 -62.13 14.02 24.80
C ALA A 5 -62.02 14.30 23.28
N SER A 6 -60.96 14.87 22.70
CA SER A 6 -59.63 15.33 23.16
C SER A 6 -58.92 16.04 22.00
N SER A 7 -57.98 16.93 22.30
CA SER A 7 -57.02 17.53 21.35
C SER A 7 -56.14 16.48 20.64
N PRO A 8 -55.75 16.67 19.37
CA PRO A 8 -54.62 15.94 18.81
C PRO A 8 -53.29 16.62 19.17
N ALA A 9 -52.44 15.84 19.82
CA ALA A 9 -51.06 16.14 20.17
C ALA A 9 -50.16 16.22 18.91
N SER A 10 -49.15 17.07 18.98
CA SER A 10 -48.03 17.12 18.04
C SER A 10 -47.27 15.80 18.04
N ALA A 11 -47.25 15.12 16.90
CA ALA A 11 -46.45 13.93 16.68
C ALA A 11 -45.04 14.34 16.21
N SER A 12 -44.05 14.07 17.06
CA SER A 12 -42.63 14.13 16.73
C SER A 12 -42.26 12.96 15.80
N THR A 13 -41.68 13.28 14.65
CA THR A 13 -41.09 12.30 13.73
C THR A 13 -39.76 11.82 14.30
N PRO A 14 -39.51 10.51 14.50
CA PRO A 14 -38.17 10.04 14.80
C PRO A 14 -37.32 10.03 13.52
N ALA A 15 -36.15 10.65 13.63
CA ALA A 15 -35.12 10.69 12.60
C ALA A 15 -34.68 9.25 12.25
N ALA A 16 -34.85 8.88 10.98
CA ALA A 16 -34.27 7.65 10.45
C ALA A 16 -32.75 7.83 10.36
N THR A 17 -32.02 7.18 11.27
CA THR A 17 -30.58 7.00 11.20
C THR A 17 -30.23 6.28 9.90
N ALA A 18 -29.67 7.02 8.94
CA ALA A 18 -29.10 6.44 7.74
C ALA A 18 -27.86 5.63 8.13
N THR A 19 -28.02 4.31 8.19
CA THR A 19 -26.92 3.36 8.31
C THR A 19 -26.02 3.55 7.08
N ALA A 20 -24.83 4.13 7.28
CA ALA A 20 -23.83 4.21 6.24
C ALA A 20 -23.38 2.79 5.89
N THR A 21 -23.99 2.21 4.86
CA THR A 21 -23.50 1.03 4.18
C THR A 21 -22.16 1.40 3.58
N SER A 22 -21.07 1.06 4.28
CA SER A 22 -19.73 1.13 3.71
C SER A 22 -19.69 0.19 2.53
N SER A 23 -19.74 0.73 1.31
CA SER A 23 -19.47 -0.02 0.09
C SER A 23 -18.02 -0.47 0.15
N HIS A 24 -17.79 -1.69 0.66
CA HIS A 24 -16.50 -2.35 0.56
C HIS A 24 -16.35 -2.81 -0.88
N GLU A 25 -16.00 -1.88 -1.76
CA GLU A 25 -15.49 -2.18 -3.09
C GLU A 25 -14.38 -3.22 -2.93
N PRO A 26 -14.48 -4.40 -3.56
CA PRO A 26 -13.44 -5.41 -3.43
C PRO A 26 -12.15 -4.78 -3.91
N SER A 27 -11.20 -4.55 -3.00
CA SER A 27 -9.91 -3.96 -3.32
C SER A 27 -9.17 -4.94 -4.23
N ARG A 28 -9.37 -4.80 -5.53
CA ARG A 28 -8.51 -5.42 -6.53
C ARG A 28 -7.16 -4.75 -6.34
N ASN A 29 -6.31 -5.39 -5.54
CA ASN A 29 -4.99 -4.89 -5.19
C ASN A 29 -4.28 -4.53 -6.50
N TYR A 30 -4.14 -3.22 -6.75
CA TYR A 30 -3.38 -2.73 -7.88
C TYR A 30 -1.92 -3.02 -7.57
N MET A 31 -1.40 -4.13 -8.09
CA MET A 31 0.02 -4.45 -7.99
C MET A 31 0.79 -3.57 -8.97
N ILE A 32 1.51 -2.62 -8.41
CA ILE A 32 2.46 -1.79 -9.15
C ILE A 32 3.64 -2.66 -9.62
N ARG A 33 4.20 -2.34 -10.80
CA ARG A 33 5.39 -3.02 -11.31
C ARG A 33 6.60 -2.58 -10.49
N THR A 34 7.54 -3.50 -10.28
CA THR A 34 8.66 -3.27 -9.38
C THR A 34 9.88 -4.07 -9.81
N ASP A 35 11.01 -3.38 -9.87
CA ASP A 35 12.33 -3.99 -10.04
C ASP A 35 13.17 -3.75 -8.80
N VAL A 36 13.99 -4.73 -8.42
CA VAL A 36 14.93 -4.63 -7.30
C VAL A 36 16.29 -5.13 -7.80
N HIS A 37 17.30 -4.28 -7.68
CA HIS A 37 18.65 -4.54 -8.15
C HIS A 37 19.66 -4.31 -7.03
N TYR A 38 20.50 -5.31 -6.77
CA TYR A 38 21.65 -5.19 -5.89
C TYR A 38 22.92 -5.02 -6.75
N ALA A 39 23.67 -3.94 -6.52
CA ALA A 39 24.95 -3.67 -7.15
C ALA A 39 26.10 -4.08 -6.21
N PRO A 40 26.81 -5.19 -6.46
CA PRO A 40 27.85 -5.70 -5.57
C PRO A 40 29.08 -4.79 -5.44
N GLU A 41 29.36 -3.97 -6.45
CA GLU A 41 30.53 -3.09 -6.51
C GLU A 41 30.38 -1.90 -5.56
N THR A 42 29.18 -1.31 -5.53
CA THR A 42 28.86 -0.16 -4.67
C THR A 42 28.17 -0.57 -3.36
N ASN A 43 27.82 -1.85 -3.21
CA ASN A 43 27.00 -2.38 -2.13
C ASN A 43 25.68 -1.60 -1.94
N LEU A 44 25.00 -1.29 -3.04
CA LEU A 44 23.73 -0.56 -3.02
C LEU A 44 22.59 -1.46 -3.46
N LEU A 45 21.47 -1.38 -2.76
CA LEU A 45 20.20 -1.94 -3.15
C LEU A 45 19.30 -0.82 -3.68
N THR A 46 18.86 -0.96 -4.92
CA THR A 46 17.95 -0.01 -5.58
C THR A 46 16.65 -0.73 -5.93
N ALA A 47 15.53 -0.16 -5.49
CA ALA A 47 14.19 -0.62 -5.86
C ALA A 47 13.45 0.47 -6.63
N MET A 48 12.88 0.09 -7.78
CA MET A 48 12.15 0.99 -8.66
C MET A 48 10.69 0.55 -8.74
N PHE A 49 9.76 1.49 -8.63
CA PHE A 49 8.32 1.23 -8.66
C PHE A 49 7.65 2.13 -9.68
N GLU A 50 6.96 1.54 -10.66
CA GLU A 50 6.18 2.31 -11.63
C GLU A 50 4.86 2.77 -10.99
N ILE A 51 4.72 4.09 -10.82
CA ILE A 51 3.54 4.75 -10.24
C ILE A 51 3.14 6.01 -11.04
N PRO A 52 2.87 5.87 -12.35
CA PRO A 52 2.59 7.01 -13.22
C PRO A 52 1.32 7.75 -12.80
N GLY A 53 1.42 9.08 -12.71
CA GLY A 53 0.30 9.98 -12.40
C GLY A 53 -0.06 10.07 -10.92
N VAL A 54 0.70 9.45 -10.01
CA VAL A 54 0.49 9.57 -8.56
C VAL A 54 1.28 10.77 -8.03
N LYS A 55 0.63 11.63 -7.23
CA LYS A 55 1.29 12.78 -6.60
C LYS A 55 2.09 12.32 -5.38
N LYS A 56 3.19 13.03 -5.06
CA LYS A 56 4.01 12.75 -3.87
C LYS A 56 3.20 12.73 -2.57
N ALA A 57 2.21 13.60 -2.43
CA ALA A 57 1.34 13.68 -1.26
C ALA A 57 0.45 12.44 -1.06
N ASP A 58 0.20 11.67 -2.13
CA ASP A 58 -0.63 10.46 -2.11
C ASP A 58 0.21 9.19 -1.95
N LEU A 59 1.51 9.33 -1.69
CA LEU A 59 2.47 8.23 -1.49
C LEU A 59 2.92 8.17 -0.04
N SER A 60 3.05 6.94 0.45
CA SER A 60 3.67 6.66 1.74
C SER A 60 4.68 5.53 1.60
N VAL A 61 5.87 5.75 2.15
CA VAL A 61 6.94 4.75 2.27
C VAL A 61 7.17 4.52 3.76
N SER A 62 7.04 3.28 4.20
CA SER A 62 7.19 2.91 5.62
C SER A 62 8.09 1.71 5.79
N LEU A 63 8.95 1.74 6.80
CA LEU A 63 9.81 0.62 7.17
C LEU A 63 9.14 -0.19 8.29
N ARG A 64 9.07 -1.52 8.12
CA ARG A 64 8.41 -2.43 9.06
C ARG A 64 9.34 -3.60 9.37
N VAL A 65 9.27 -4.10 10.59
CA VAL A 65 10.00 -5.30 11.00
C VAL A 65 8.98 -6.34 11.42
N CYS A 66 9.04 -7.53 10.84
CA CYS A 66 8.17 -8.62 11.26
C CYS A 66 8.52 -9.01 12.71
N PRO A 67 7.56 -9.06 13.65
CA PRO A 67 7.87 -9.36 15.05
C PRO A 67 8.46 -10.77 15.23
N TYR A 68 8.01 -11.73 14.42
CA TYR A 68 8.41 -13.14 14.50
C TYR A 68 9.70 -13.43 13.75
N SER A 69 9.75 -13.13 12.44
CA SER A 69 10.93 -13.45 11.63
C SER A 69 12.05 -12.41 11.70
N ARG A 70 11.78 -11.25 12.32
CA ARG A 70 12.67 -10.08 12.33
C ARG A 70 13.03 -9.54 10.93
N VAL A 71 12.44 -10.06 9.85
CA VAL A 71 12.69 -9.59 8.49
C VAL A 71 12.21 -8.16 8.36
N LYS A 72 13.13 -7.27 7.95
CA LYS A 72 12.83 -5.88 7.67
C LYS A 72 12.28 -5.73 6.24
N ARG A 73 11.19 -4.97 6.12
CA ARG A 73 10.47 -4.74 4.88
C ARG A 73 10.20 -3.27 4.67
N LEU A 74 10.33 -2.82 3.44
CA LEU A 74 9.90 -1.51 3.01
C LEU A 74 8.54 -1.63 2.32
N ARG A 75 7.56 -0.89 2.82
CA ARG A 75 6.20 -0.85 2.30
C ARG A 75 5.97 0.47 1.57
N VAL A 76 5.60 0.37 0.30
CA VAL A 76 5.13 1.48 -0.54
C VAL A 76 3.62 1.36 -0.69
N THR A 77 2.89 2.41 -0.32
CA THR A 77 1.43 2.49 -0.47
C THR A 77 1.03 3.80 -1.12
N GLY A 78 -0.10 3.79 -1.81
CA GLY A 78 -0.71 5.00 -2.33
C GLY A 78 -2.02 4.72 -3.06
N LYS A 79 -2.55 5.73 -3.74
CA LYS A 79 -3.77 5.61 -4.54
C LYS A 79 -3.57 6.26 -5.91
N SER A 80 -3.80 5.49 -6.96
CA SER A 80 -3.90 6.00 -8.33
C SER A 80 -5.35 6.32 -8.66
N GLN A 81 -5.59 7.45 -9.32
CA GLN A 81 -6.93 7.87 -9.74
C GLN A 81 -7.19 7.45 -11.19
N PRO A 82 -8.45 7.08 -11.52
CA PRO A 82 -8.81 6.88 -12.92
C PRO A 82 -8.70 8.19 -13.70
N ALA A 83 -8.31 8.09 -14.97
CA ALA A 83 -8.28 9.25 -15.87
C ALA A 83 -9.68 9.62 -16.39
N PHE A 84 -10.60 8.66 -16.43
CA PHE A 84 -11.96 8.82 -16.96
C PHE A 84 -12.99 8.14 -16.05
N ALA A 85 -14.27 8.42 -16.25
CA ALA A 85 -15.37 7.73 -15.56
C ALA A 85 -15.34 6.21 -15.85
N ASP A 86 -16.07 5.41 -15.07
CA ASP A 86 -16.00 3.94 -15.15
C ASP A 86 -16.64 3.32 -16.42
N HIS A 87 -17.29 4.13 -17.27
CA HIS A 87 -17.97 3.72 -18.49
C HIS A 87 -17.40 4.43 -19.74
N GLY A 88 -17.76 3.93 -20.93
CA GLY A 88 -17.37 4.55 -22.20
C GLY A 88 -15.95 4.25 -22.68
N TYR A 89 -15.26 3.28 -22.08
CA TYR A 89 -13.96 2.82 -22.57
C TYR A 89 -14.11 1.98 -23.83
N SER A 90 -13.39 2.34 -24.89
CA SER A 90 -13.14 1.43 -26.03
C SER A 90 -12.05 0.39 -25.72
N LEU A 91 -11.07 0.75 -24.88
CA LEU A 91 -10.00 -0.11 -24.38
C LEU A 91 -9.55 0.38 -23.00
N ARG A 92 -9.25 -0.54 -22.08
CA ARG A 92 -8.80 -0.20 -20.72
C ARG A 92 -7.76 -1.19 -20.22
N GLU A 93 -6.50 -0.77 -20.25
CA GLU A 93 -5.35 -1.56 -19.78
C GLU A 93 -4.79 -1.04 -18.46
N ARG A 94 -4.89 0.29 -18.24
CA ARG A 94 -4.38 0.94 -17.03
C ARG A 94 -5.19 0.52 -15.81
N LYS A 95 -4.49 0.02 -14.79
CA LYS A 95 -5.04 -0.23 -13.46
C LYS A 95 -4.94 1.05 -12.62
N TYR A 96 -5.94 1.28 -11.78
CA TYR A 96 -5.97 2.38 -10.80
C TYR A 96 -6.60 1.86 -9.50
N GLY A 97 -6.59 2.71 -8.47
CA GLY A 97 -7.03 2.37 -7.12
C GLY A 97 -5.89 2.34 -6.13
N SER A 98 -6.19 1.85 -4.93
CA SER A 98 -5.19 1.70 -3.88
C SER A 98 -4.18 0.62 -4.22
N PHE A 99 -2.91 0.90 -3.99
CA PHE A 99 -1.83 -0.05 -4.18
C PHE A 99 -1.00 -0.19 -2.91
N GLN A 100 -0.40 -1.37 -2.77
CA GLN A 100 0.59 -1.66 -1.75
C GLN A 100 1.62 -2.62 -2.33
N ARG A 101 2.90 -2.34 -2.10
CA ARG A 101 4.00 -3.24 -2.43
C ARG A 101 4.97 -3.26 -1.26
N ASP A 102 5.30 -4.47 -0.82
CA ASP A 102 6.31 -4.69 0.21
C ASP A 102 7.53 -5.35 -0.46
N ILE A 103 8.73 -4.85 -0.17
CA ILE A 103 10.00 -5.48 -0.54
C ILE A 103 10.79 -5.80 0.73
N ILE A 104 11.56 -6.90 0.72
CA ILE A 104 12.51 -7.20 1.80
C ILE A 104 13.74 -6.33 1.58
N VAL A 105 14.25 -5.77 2.68
CA VAL A 105 15.43 -4.91 2.65
C VAL A 105 16.43 -5.35 3.72
N PRO A 106 17.71 -4.98 3.59
CA PRO A 106 18.73 -5.29 4.59
C PRO A 106 18.35 -4.79 5.99
N GLN A 107 18.81 -5.51 7.01
CA GLN A 107 18.46 -5.24 8.41
C GLN A 107 18.94 -3.86 8.88
N GLU A 108 20.04 -3.39 8.30
CA GLU A 108 20.70 -2.12 8.57
C GLU A 108 20.00 -0.93 7.90
N THR A 109 18.98 -1.19 7.08
CA THR A 109 18.20 -0.11 6.45
C THR A 109 17.51 0.72 7.54
N THR A 110 17.65 2.04 7.49
CA THR A 110 17.01 3.00 8.40
C THR A 110 16.44 4.16 7.59
N SER A 111 15.62 5.01 8.20
CA SER A 111 15.15 6.23 7.53
C SER A 111 16.30 7.18 7.17
N ALA A 112 17.40 7.17 7.92
CA ALA A 112 18.54 8.06 7.71
C ALA A 112 19.41 7.68 6.49
N ASN A 113 19.44 6.39 6.12
CA ASN A 113 20.25 5.89 5.00
C ASN A 113 19.41 5.47 3.78
N LEU A 114 18.12 5.78 3.79
CA LEU A 114 17.21 5.51 2.69
C LEU A 114 16.95 6.80 1.91
N SER A 115 17.30 6.78 0.62
CA SER A 115 16.97 7.85 -0.32
C SER A 115 15.72 7.46 -1.11
N ALA A 116 14.84 8.45 -1.33
CA ALA A 116 13.60 8.26 -2.08
C ALA A 116 13.39 9.41 -3.08
N THR A 117 13.38 9.08 -4.36
CA THR A 117 13.17 10.03 -5.46
C THR A 117 12.00 9.58 -6.31
N LEU A 118 11.05 10.48 -6.58
CA LEU A 118 10.00 10.26 -7.57
C LEU A 118 10.31 11.13 -8.78
N GLN A 119 10.61 10.49 -9.90
CA GLN A 119 10.94 11.14 -11.16
C GLN A 119 10.23 10.40 -12.30
N ASP A 120 9.62 11.14 -13.23
CA ASP A 120 9.01 10.61 -14.45
C ASP A 120 8.01 9.45 -14.23
N GLY A 121 7.29 9.49 -13.09
CA GLY A 121 6.32 8.46 -12.72
C GLY A 121 6.93 7.20 -12.11
N VAL A 122 8.22 7.19 -11.80
CA VAL A 122 8.93 6.08 -11.17
C VAL A 122 9.46 6.51 -9.80
N LEU A 123 9.07 5.77 -8.75
CA LEU A 123 9.65 5.91 -7.42
C LEU A 123 10.91 5.06 -7.34
N ILE A 124 12.03 5.69 -7.02
CA ILE A 124 13.35 5.07 -6.89
C ILE A 124 13.74 5.15 -5.42
N LEU A 125 13.96 4.00 -4.80
CA LEU A 125 14.38 3.85 -3.42
C LEU A 125 15.78 3.25 -3.41
N THR A 126 16.73 3.93 -2.78
CA THR A 126 18.13 3.49 -2.70
C THR A 126 18.56 3.40 -1.25
N MET A 127 19.19 2.28 -0.90
CA MET A 127 19.71 2.02 0.45
C MET A 127 20.98 1.16 0.38
N PRO A 128 21.78 1.12 1.46
CA PRO A 128 22.88 0.17 1.56
C PRO A 128 22.37 -1.27 1.43
N GLY A 129 23.15 -2.13 0.75
CA GLY A 129 22.85 -3.56 0.56
C GLY A 129 23.05 -4.43 1.80
N GLY A 130 23.43 -3.83 2.93
CA GLY A 130 23.67 -4.51 4.19
C GLY A 130 25.09 -5.03 4.34
N THR A 131 25.30 -5.79 5.40
CA THR A 131 26.58 -6.45 5.67
C THR A 131 26.83 -7.55 4.64
N ARG A 132 27.95 -7.44 3.91
CA ARG A 132 28.37 -8.47 2.96
C ARG A 132 28.84 -9.68 3.76
N VAL A 133 28.05 -10.74 3.79
CA VAL A 133 28.50 -12.00 4.39
C VAL A 133 29.50 -12.62 3.40
N ALA A 134 30.78 -12.55 3.72
CA ALA A 134 31.83 -13.26 3.00
C ALA A 134 31.78 -14.74 3.42
N GLY A 135 30.84 -15.48 2.85
CA GLY A 135 30.67 -16.90 3.09
C GLY A 135 29.62 -17.45 2.13
N GLU A 136 29.89 -18.63 1.58
CA GLU A 136 28.90 -19.41 0.83
C GLU A 136 27.64 -19.56 1.70
N GLU A 137 26.45 -19.53 1.09
CA GLU A 137 25.22 -19.86 1.83
C GLU A 137 25.39 -21.25 2.44
N GLU A 138 25.50 -21.31 3.77
CA GLU A 138 25.58 -22.57 4.49
C GLU A 138 24.21 -23.26 4.42
N VAL A 139 24.01 -24.05 3.37
CA VAL A 139 22.80 -24.84 3.17
C VAL A 139 22.91 -26.09 4.05
N SER A 140 22.25 -26.08 5.21
CA SER A 140 22.07 -27.28 6.02
C SER A 140 20.86 -28.07 5.51
N GLU A 141 21.08 -29.30 5.06
CA GLU A 141 19.98 -30.25 4.82
C GLU A 141 19.35 -30.68 6.16
N ILE A 142 18.01 -30.71 6.21
CA ILE A 142 17.27 -31.10 7.41
C ILE A 142 16.62 -32.47 7.13
N PRO A 143 16.98 -33.54 7.87
CA PRO A 143 16.35 -34.84 7.69
C PRO A 143 14.90 -34.79 8.16
N VAL A 144 14.01 -35.42 7.38
CA VAL A 144 12.58 -35.55 7.70
C VAL A 144 12.33 -36.94 8.28
N ASN A 145 11.77 -36.99 9.49
CA ASN A 145 11.37 -38.22 10.20
C ASN A 145 9.84 -38.29 10.34
#